data_AF-A0A379F9T4-F1
#
_entry.id   AF-A0A379F9T4-F1
#
_cell.length_a   1.000
_cell.length_b   1.000
_cell.length_c   1.000
_cell.angle_alpha   90.00
_cell.angle_beta   90.00
_cell.angle_gamma   90.00
#
_symmetry.space_group_name_H-M   'P 1'
#
loop_
_entity.id
_entity.type
_entity.pdbx_description
1 polymer ?
#
loop_
_entity_poly.entity_id
_entity_poly.type
_entity_poly.pdbx_seq_one_letter_code
_entity_poly.pdbx_strand_id
1 'polypeptide(L)'
;MLNINTIHRIEEIIEAGIIKSHNIDPENLTSLTKLKIVRRMNQMIRLCLYIELYRRKHATNFEPLLERKALHHAMHTLFSIEPMKAQLYQLKDIVILFHNEIKGLSLTGDANNFIEKLDKQVEYYNSATATSWRNTSIEYRYMSDYYWDEFPIEETHRLLGEII
;
A
#
# COMPACT_ATOMS: atom_id res chain seq x y z
N MET A 1 0.42 4.96 18.49
CA MET A 1 1.22 5.30 17.29
C MET A 1 1.80 4.01 16.73
N LEU A 2 1.76 3.76 15.41
CA LEU A 2 2.45 2.58 14.88
C LEU A 2 3.93 2.85 15.11
N ASN A 3 4.54 2.08 16.01
CA ASN A 3 5.96 2.19 16.27
C ASN A 3 6.73 1.53 15.12
N ILE A 4 8.02 1.86 15.01
CA ILE A 4 8.87 1.36 13.94
C ILE A 4 8.90 -0.17 13.85
N ASN A 5 8.85 -0.86 15.00
CA ASN A 5 8.79 -2.33 15.05
C ASN A 5 7.52 -2.90 14.42
N THR A 6 6.38 -2.24 14.63
CA THR A 6 5.13 -2.63 13.99
C THR A 6 5.22 -2.40 12.48
N ILE A 7 5.80 -1.28 12.05
CA ILE A 7 5.96 -0.96 10.63
C ILE A 7 6.85 -2.00 9.92
N HIS A 8 7.96 -2.41 10.53
CA HIS A 8 8.82 -3.48 10.00
C HIS A 8 8.12 -4.83 9.93
N ARG A 9 7.35 -5.20 10.97
CA ARG A 9 6.55 -6.43 10.91
C ARG A 9 5.54 -6.40 9.76
N ILE A 10 4.93 -5.23 9.52
CA ILE A 10 4.00 -5.04 8.39
C ILE A 10 4.75 -5.15 7.05
N GLU A 11 5.94 -4.57 6.94
CA GLU A 11 6.84 -4.70 5.78
C GLU A 11 7.08 -6.17 5.43
N GLU A 12 7.50 -6.97 6.41
CA GLU A 12 7.80 -8.41 6.24
C GLU A 12 6.56 -9.21 5.81
N ILE A 13 5.41 -8.97 6.43
CA ILE A 13 4.15 -9.66 6.09
C ILE A 13 3.74 -9.33 4.66
N ILE A 14 3.83 -8.06 4.26
CA ILE A 14 3.48 -7.63 2.90
C ILE A 14 4.44 -8.24 1.88
N GLU A 15 5.74 -8.17 2.11
CA GLU A 15 6.74 -8.72 1.20
C GLU A 15 6.57 -10.24 1.03
N ALA A 16 6.45 -10.98 2.13
CA ALA A 16 6.21 -12.42 2.10
C ALA A 16 4.88 -12.76 1.41
N GLY A 17 3.85 -11.93 1.62
CA GLY A 17 2.56 -12.02 0.95
C GLY A 17 2.70 -11.95 -0.57
N ILE A 18 3.37 -10.92 -1.06
CA ILE A 18 3.61 -10.68 -2.49
C ILE A 18 4.41 -11.84 -3.11
N ILE A 19 5.51 -12.24 -2.46
CA ILE A 19 6.38 -13.33 -2.95
C ILE A 19 5.59 -14.62 -3.08
N LYS A 20 4.84 -14.98 -2.04
CA LYS A 20 4.08 -16.23 -1.98
C LYS A 20 2.96 -16.26 -3.02
N SER A 21 2.21 -15.18 -3.15
CA SER A 21 1.03 -15.17 -4.01
C SER A 21 1.37 -15.12 -5.50
N HIS A 22 2.54 -14.60 -5.85
CA HIS A 22 3.01 -14.50 -7.22
C HIS A 22 4.06 -15.57 -7.57
N ASN A 23 4.25 -16.57 -6.69
CA ASN A 23 5.22 -17.66 -6.84
C ASN A 23 6.62 -17.16 -7.24
N ILE A 24 7.06 -16.07 -6.60
CA ILE A 24 8.35 -15.45 -6.90
C ILE A 24 9.45 -16.27 -6.22
N ASP A 25 10.51 -16.58 -6.95
CA ASP A 25 11.74 -17.13 -6.37
C ASP A 25 12.53 -16.00 -5.68
N PRO A 26 12.62 -15.99 -4.33
CA PRO A 26 13.32 -14.94 -3.60
C PRO A 26 14.84 -14.99 -3.80
N GLU A 27 15.39 -16.12 -4.23
CA GLU A 27 16.84 -16.30 -4.42
C GLU A 27 17.32 -15.69 -5.74
N ASN A 28 16.44 -15.58 -6.74
CA ASN A 28 16.80 -15.18 -8.11
C ASN A 28 15.99 -13.97 -8.62
N LEU A 29 15.95 -12.89 -7.83
CA LEU A 29 15.20 -11.68 -8.16
C LEU A 29 15.93 -10.76 -9.16
N THR A 30 15.34 -10.55 -10.34
CA THR A 30 15.79 -9.51 -11.28
C THR A 30 15.58 -8.11 -10.70
N SER A 31 16.34 -7.12 -11.18
CA SER A 31 16.15 -5.70 -10.78
C SER A 31 14.72 -5.21 -11.05
N LEU A 32 14.10 -5.69 -12.12
CA LEU A 32 12.71 -5.36 -12.47
C LEU A 32 11.72 -5.99 -11.47
N THR A 33 11.94 -7.24 -11.07
CA THR A 33 11.11 -7.90 -10.04
C THR A 33 11.23 -7.20 -8.69
N LYS A 34 12.46 -6.83 -8.29
CA LYS A 34 12.70 -6.06 -7.06
C LYS A 34 11.99 -4.71 -7.08
N LEU A 35 12.07 -3.99 -8.21
CA LEU A 35 11.35 -2.74 -8.39
C LEU A 35 9.84 -2.91 -8.17
N LYS A 36 9.25 -3.95 -8.77
CA LYS A 36 7.82 -4.24 -8.65
C LYS A 36 7.42 -4.54 -7.20
N ILE A 37 8.21 -5.35 -6.49
CA ILE A 37 7.96 -5.69 -5.08
C ILE A 37 7.98 -4.43 -4.21
N VAL A 38 9.06 -3.63 -4.30
CA VAL A 38 9.22 -2.42 -3.47
C VAL A 38 8.10 -1.41 -3.73
N ARG A 39 7.67 -1.23 -4.98
CA ARG A 39 6.53 -0.38 -5.31
C ARG A 39 5.23 -0.86 -4.67
N ARG A 40 4.99 -2.17 -4.75
CA ARG A 40 3.79 -2.77 -4.18
C ARG A 40 3.78 -2.65 -2.66
N MET A 41 4.91 -2.90 -2.01
CA MET A 41 5.10 -2.65 -0.59
C MET A 41 4.81 -1.19 -0.23
N ASN A 42 5.33 -0.24 -0.99
CA ASN A 42 5.13 1.19 -0.75
C ASN A 42 3.63 1.57 -0.77
N GLN A 43 2.88 1.12 -1.78
CA GLN A 43 1.42 1.34 -1.85
C GLN A 43 0.69 0.76 -0.63
N MET A 44 0.98 -0.51 -0.31
CA MET A 44 0.27 -1.23 0.75
C MET A 44 0.55 -0.66 2.12
N ILE A 45 1.80 -0.29 2.40
CA ILE A 45 2.20 0.29 3.69
C ILE A 45 1.55 1.65 3.86
N ARG A 46 1.55 2.51 2.83
CA ARG A 46 0.86 3.81 2.88
C ARG A 46 -0.64 3.65 3.14
N LEU A 47 -1.30 2.68 2.52
CA LEU A 47 -2.70 2.38 2.79
C LEU A 47 -2.91 1.90 4.24
N CYS A 48 -2.05 1.01 4.75
CA CYS A 48 -2.14 0.54 6.14
C CYS A 48 -2.00 1.71 7.13
N LEU A 49 -1.02 2.59 6.90
CA LEU A 49 -0.82 3.80 7.71
C LEU A 49 -2.05 4.71 7.66
N TYR A 50 -2.63 4.90 6.47
CA TYR A 50 -3.85 5.68 6.32
C TYR A 50 -5.02 5.10 7.09
N ILE A 51 -5.30 3.80 6.93
CA ILE A 51 -6.40 3.14 7.63
C ILE A 51 -6.22 3.20 9.15
N GLU A 52 -4.99 3.08 9.65
CA GLU A 52 -4.72 3.24 11.07
C GLU A 52 -4.99 4.66 11.58
N LEU A 53 -4.57 5.68 10.83
CA LEU A 53 -4.85 7.08 11.19
C LEU A 53 -6.34 7.37 11.12
N TYR A 54 -7.02 6.87 10.10
CA TYR A 54 -8.46 6.95 9.96
C TYR A 54 -9.17 6.30 11.15
N ARG A 55 -8.78 5.08 11.52
CA ARG A 55 -9.31 4.36 12.69
C ARG A 55 -9.16 5.21 13.95
N ARG A 56 -8.00 5.79 14.22
CA ARG A 56 -7.81 6.62 15.42
C ARG A 56 -8.67 7.88 15.45
N LYS A 57 -8.98 8.43 14.29
CA LYS A 57 -9.80 9.63 14.16
C LYS A 57 -11.30 9.33 14.29
N HIS A 58 -11.74 8.16 13.83
CA HIS A 58 -13.16 7.84 13.67
C HIS A 58 -13.67 6.72 14.58
N ALA A 59 -12.80 5.87 15.14
CA ALA A 59 -13.20 4.82 16.05
C ALA A 59 -13.72 5.38 17.37
N THR A 60 -14.77 4.76 17.89
CA THR A 60 -15.35 5.06 19.21
C THR A 60 -15.47 3.77 20.03
N ASN A 61 -15.79 3.88 21.32
CA ASN A 61 -16.04 2.71 22.15
C ASN A 61 -17.22 1.85 21.66
N PHE A 62 -18.18 2.46 20.95
CA PHE A 62 -19.35 1.77 20.39
C PHE A 62 -19.10 1.23 18.98
N GLU A 63 -18.17 1.85 18.26
CA GLU A 63 -17.74 1.44 16.92
C GLU A 63 -16.21 1.47 16.83
N PRO A 64 -15.52 0.43 17.33
CA PRO A 64 -14.06 0.45 17.49
C PRO A 64 -13.28 0.32 16.17
N LEU A 65 -13.97 0.26 15.01
CA LEU A 65 -13.40 0.17 13.66
C LEU A 65 -12.16 -0.74 13.58
N LEU A 66 -12.25 -1.94 14.13
CA LEU A 66 -11.14 -2.88 14.13
C LEU A 66 -10.95 -3.52 12.75
N GLU A 67 -9.69 -3.74 12.37
CA GLU A 67 -9.32 -4.53 11.20
C GLU A 67 -9.95 -3.98 9.90
N ARG A 68 -10.50 -4.89 9.06
CA ARG A 68 -11.18 -4.57 7.79
C ARG A 68 -12.38 -3.62 7.96
N LYS A 69 -12.95 -3.47 9.16
CA LYS A 69 -14.07 -2.56 9.39
C LYS A 69 -13.66 -1.11 9.19
N ALA A 70 -12.43 -0.72 9.55
CA ALA A 70 -11.94 0.64 9.30
C ALA A 70 -11.89 0.96 7.80
N LEU A 71 -11.43 0.02 6.97
CA LEU A 71 -11.39 0.17 5.52
C LEU A 71 -12.81 0.33 4.94
N HIS A 72 -13.73 -0.58 5.29
CA HIS A 72 -15.10 -0.50 4.76
C HIS A 72 -15.81 0.76 5.24
N HIS A 73 -15.60 1.16 6.49
CA HIS A 73 -16.14 2.41 7.01
C HIS A 73 -15.58 3.61 6.25
N ALA A 74 -14.26 3.67 6.03
CA ALA A 74 -13.64 4.74 5.26
C ALA A 74 -14.19 4.79 3.82
N MET A 75 -14.32 3.64 3.15
CA MET A 75 -14.89 3.57 1.80
C MET A 75 -16.35 4.06 1.75
N HIS A 76 -17.13 3.69 2.76
CA HIS A 76 -18.51 4.11 2.87
C HIS A 76 -18.63 5.62 3.15
N THR A 77 -17.90 6.12 4.15
CA THR A 77 -18.00 7.52 4.57
C THR A 77 -17.43 8.48 3.54
N LEU A 78 -16.30 8.15 2.90
CA LEU A 78 -15.59 9.08 2.01
C LEU A 78 -16.09 9.02 0.57
N PHE A 79 -16.50 7.83 0.11
CA PHE A 79 -16.85 7.60 -1.29
C PHE A 79 -18.29 7.12 -1.49
N SER A 80 -19.10 7.06 -0.43
CA SER A 80 -20.49 6.57 -0.46
C SER A 80 -20.63 5.16 -1.04
N ILE A 81 -19.59 4.33 -0.89
CA ILE A 81 -19.60 2.94 -1.35
C ILE A 81 -20.34 2.09 -0.32
N GLU A 82 -21.34 1.32 -0.75
CA GLU A 82 -22.03 0.38 0.13
C GLU A 82 -21.07 -0.71 0.64
N PRO A 83 -21.14 -1.11 1.93
CA PRO A 83 -20.25 -2.13 2.49
C PRO A 83 -20.24 -3.46 1.72
N MET A 84 -21.36 -3.88 1.13
CA MET A 84 -21.42 -5.08 0.29
C MET A 84 -20.68 -4.92 -1.04
N LYS A 85 -20.72 -3.71 -1.63
CA LYS A 85 -20.02 -3.39 -2.87
C LYS A 85 -18.53 -3.19 -2.66
N ALA A 86 -18.10 -2.80 -1.45
CA ALA A 86 -16.69 -2.63 -1.11
C ALA A 86 -15.85 -3.89 -1.36
N GLN A 87 -16.45 -5.08 -1.24
CA GLN A 87 -15.79 -6.37 -1.50
C GLN A 87 -15.46 -6.61 -2.98
N LEU A 88 -16.06 -5.84 -3.89
CA LEU A 88 -15.81 -5.92 -5.33
C LEU A 88 -14.59 -5.08 -5.75
N TYR A 89 -14.10 -4.21 -4.87
CA TYR A 89 -12.98 -3.32 -5.17
C TYR A 89 -11.67 -4.07 -4.96
N GLN A 90 -10.81 -4.00 -5.96
CA GLN A 90 -9.43 -4.45 -5.87
C GLN A 90 -8.59 -3.38 -5.14
N LEU A 91 -7.43 -3.72 -4.54
CA LEU A 91 -6.45 -2.76 -3.98
C LEU A 91 -6.16 -1.61 -4.93
N LYS A 92 -6.20 -1.80 -6.26
CA LYS A 92 -5.96 -0.72 -7.22
C LYS A 92 -7.02 0.34 -7.04
N ASP A 93 -8.26 -0.09 -7.03
CA ASP A 93 -9.41 0.79 -6.94
C ASP A 93 -9.37 1.46 -5.58
N ILE A 94 -9.02 0.73 -4.51
CA ILE A 94 -8.83 1.28 -3.17
C ILE A 94 -7.68 2.30 -3.14
N VAL A 95 -6.49 1.98 -3.64
CA VAL A 95 -5.32 2.88 -3.64
C VAL A 95 -5.60 4.13 -4.50
N ILE A 96 -6.35 3.99 -5.59
CA ILE A 96 -6.78 5.12 -6.44
C ILE A 96 -7.78 5.99 -5.67
N LEU A 97 -8.81 5.39 -5.08
CA LEU A 97 -9.82 6.12 -4.29
C LEU A 97 -9.15 6.90 -3.16
N PHE A 98 -8.26 6.25 -2.42
CA PHE A 98 -7.54 6.86 -1.31
C PHE A 98 -6.29 7.64 -1.73
N HIS A 99 -6.02 7.84 -3.03
CA HIS A 99 -4.75 8.45 -3.47
C HIS A 99 -4.52 9.83 -2.86
N ASN A 100 -5.52 10.71 -2.96
CA ASN A 100 -5.44 12.07 -2.43
C ASN A 100 -5.30 12.06 -0.90
N GLU A 101 -6.02 11.15 -0.26
CA GLU A 101 -5.99 10.96 1.19
C GLU A 101 -4.61 10.47 1.67
N ILE A 102 -4.01 9.53 0.94
CA ILE A 102 -2.67 9.00 1.17
C ILE A 102 -1.62 10.10 0.94
N LYS A 103 -1.79 10.96 -0.08
CA LYS A 103 -0.88 12.08 -0.35
C LYS A 103 -0.86 13.09 0.80
N GLY A 104 -1.99 13.29 1.46
CA GLY A 104 -2.13 14.20 2.60
C GLY A 104 -1.77 13.61 3.97
N LEU A 105 -1.18 12.42 4.02
CA LEU A 105 -0.88 11.73 5.28
C LEU A 105 0.04 12.55 6.20
N SER A 106 -0.49 12.94 7.36
CA SER A 106 0.33 13.45 8.47
C SER A 106 0.88 12.27 9.26
N LEU A 107 2.09 11.86 8.90
CA LEU A 107 2.80 10.75 9.53
C LEU A 107 3.71 11.24 10.65
N THR A 108 4.12 10.29 11.48
CA THR A 108 5.02 10.49 12.60
C THR A 108 6.47 10.34 12.15
N GLY A 109 7.44 10.79 12.94
CA GLY A 109 8.87 10.73 12.56
C GLY A 109 9.32 9.36 12.03
N ASP A 110 9.10 8.30 12.81
CA ASP A 110 9.45 6.93 12.42
C ASP A 110 8.80 6.48 11.11
N ALA A 111 7.51 6.77 10.93
CA ALA A 111 6.76 6.38 9.74
C ALA A 111 7.21 7.19 8.51
N ASN A 112 7.51 8.48 8.66
CA ASN A 112 8.07 9.31 7.59
C ASN A 112 9.43 8.78 7.15
N ASN A 113 10.34 8.53 8.08
CA ASN A 113 11.68 8.00 7.78
C ASN A 113 11.60 6.66 7.04
N PHE A 114 10.66 5.81 7.45
CA PHE A 114 10.44 4.52 6.83
C PHE A 114 9.88 4.64 5.40
N ILE A 115 8.90 5.52 5.19
CA ILE A 115 8.38 5.80 3.84
C ILE A 115 9.48 6.39 2.94
N GLU A 116 10.30 7.31 3.45
CA GLU A 116 11.43 7.87 2.70
C GLU A 116 12.45 6.80 2.30
N LYS A 117 12.74 5.83 3.18
CA LYS A 117 13.57 4.66 2.86
C LYS A 117 12.99 3.87 1.69
N LEU A 118 11.68 3.61 1.68
CA LEU A 118 11.02 2.90 0.58
C LEU A 118 11.05 3.69 -0.71
N ASP A 119 10.80 5.00 -0.66
CA ASP A 119 10.85 5.87 -1.84
C ASP A 119 12.25 5.85 -2.47
N LYS A 120 13.31 5.92 -1.65
CA LYS A 120 14.71 5.77 -2.12
C LYS A 120 15.00 4.42 -2.76
N GLN A 121 14.44 3.33 -2.22
CA GLN A 121 14.57 2.00 -2.82
C GLN A 121 13.87 1.93 -4.19
N VAL A 122 12.67 2.52 -4.31
CA VAL A 122 11.97 2.63 -5.61
C VAL A 122 12.83 3.39 -6.60
N GLU A 123 13.42 4.53 -6.21
CA GLU A 123 14.32 5.31 -7.06
C GLU A 123 15.56 4.53 -7.49
N TYR A 124 16.21 3.83 -6.55
CA TYR A 124 17.37 2.98 -6.84
C TYR A 124 17.04 1.91 -7.89
N TYR A 125 16.00 1.09 -7.66
CA TYR A 125 15.65 0.02 -8.59
C TYR A 125 15.10 0.56 -9.92
N ASN A 126 14.46 1.74 -9.91
CA ASN A 126 14.11 2.44 -11.15
C ASN A 126 15.37 2.79 -11.96
N SER A 127 16.40 3.34 -11.33
CA SER A 127 17.65 3.67 -12.02
C SER A 127 18.36 2.43 -12.56
N ALA A 128 18.33 1.32 -11.82
CA ALA A 128 18.94 0.05 -12.21
C ALA A 128 18.18 -0.68 -13.35
N THR A 129 16.94 -0.28 -13.63
CA THR A 129 16.09 -0.85 -14.69
C THR A 129 15.98 0.07 -15.91
N ALA A 130 16.57 1.27 -15.87
CA ALA A 130 16.44 2.28 -16.90
C ALA A 130 17.44 2.08 -18.05
N THR A 131 16.99 1.44 -19.14
CA THR A 131 17.56 1.61 -20.49
C THR A 131 16.65 2.40 -21.44
N SER A 132 15.42 2.74 -21.05
CA SER A 132 14.52 3.59 -21.86
C SER A 132 13.21 3.88 -21.11
N TRP A 133 13.16 4.86 -20.20
CA TRP A 133 11.85 5.29 -19.66
C TRP A 133 11.79 6.81 -19.51
N ARG A 134 10.85 7.41 -20.25
CA ARG A 134 10.67 8.86 -20.43
C ARG A 134 10.28 9.56 -19.12
N ASN A 135 10.76 10.80 -18.99
CA ASN A 135 10.48 11.84 -18.00
C ASN A 135 9.00 12.02 -17.63
N THR A 136 8.40 11.04 -16.95
CA THR A 136 7.06 11.19 -16.38
C THR A 136 7.25 11.84 -15.01
N SER A 137 6.63 13.01 -14.78
CA SER A 137 6.73 13.68 -13.47
C SER A 137 6.16 12.77 -12.38
N ILE A 138 6.70 12.87 -11.16
CA ILE A 138 6.28 12.05 -9.99
C ILE A 138 4.77 12.09 -9.79
N GLU A 139 4.13 13.22 -10.09
CA GLU A 139 2.69 13.46 -9.98
C GLU A 139 1.83 12.72 -11.02
N TYR A 140 2.41 12.08 -12.03
CA TYR A 140 1.68 11.25 -12.99
C TYR A 140 2.16 9.80 -13.01
N ARG A 141 3.19 9.45 -12.22
CA ARG A 141 3.75 8.08 -12.16
C ARG A 141 2.80 7.06 -11.53
N TYR A 142 1.78 7.47 -10.78
CA TYR A 142 0.79 6.57 -10.18
C TYR A 142 -0.39 6.22 -11.10
N MET A 143 -0.56 6.95 -12.20
CA MET A 143 -1.59 6.70 -13.22
C MET A 143 -1.06 5.99 -14.46
N SER A 144 0.26 5.79 -14.60
CA SER A 144 0.80 5.02 -15.71
C SER A 144 0.61 3.53 -15.48
N ASP A 145 0.48 2.77 -16.58
CA ASP A 145 0.44 1.29 -16.67
C ASP A 145 1.54 0.59 -15.83
N TYR A 146 2.55 1.36 -15.42
CA TYR A 146 3.74 1.00 -14.66
C TYR A 146 3.51 0.59 -13.20
N TYR A 147 2.33 0.84 -12.64
CA TYR A 147 1.90 0.31 -11.33
C TYR A 147 1.06 -0.97 -11.43
N TRP A 148 0.68 -1.38 -12.64
CA TRP A 148 -0.56 -2.13 -12.81
C TRP A 148 -0.44 -3.54 -13.42
N ASP A 149 0.70 -3.91 -14.04
CA ASP A 149 0.65 -5.05 -14.96
C ASP A 149 1.13 -6.43 -14.48
N GLU A 150 1.76 -6.61 -13.32
CA GLU A 150 2.29 -7.97 -12.98
C GLU A 150 1.97 -8.53 -11.61
N PHE A 151 1.46 -7.73 -10.67
CA PHE A 151 0.98 -8.24 -9.39
C PHE A 151 -0.53 -8.01 -9.24
N PRO A 152 -1.38 -8.88 -9.84
CA PRO A 152 -2.82 -8.77 -9.72
C PRO A 152 -3.25 -8.75 -8.27
N ILE A 153 -4.33 -8.05 -8.05
CA ILE A 153 -4.55 -7.31 -6.82
C ILE A 153 -5.48 -8.05 -5.84
N GLU A 154 -5.68 -9.33 -6.07
CA GLU A 154 -6.67 -10.15 -5.38
C GLU A 154 -6.36 -10.37 -3.86
N GLU A 155 -5.19 -9.93 -3.38
CA GLU A 155 -4.73 -10.12 -1.98
C GLU A 155 -5.23 -9.08 -0.96
N THR A 156 -5.86 -7.99 -1.40
CA THR A 156 -6.13 -6.80 -0.57
C THR A 156 -6.81 -7.11 0.76
N HIS A 157 -7.94 -7.83 0.70
CA HIS A 157 -8.71 -8.13 1.90
C HIS A 157 -7.93 -9.11 2.77
N ARG A 158 -7.28 -10.14 2.18
CA ARG A 158 -6.51 -11.15 2.91
C ARG A 158 -5.39 -10.49 3.71
N LEU A 159 -4.50 -9.77 3.05
CA LEU A 159 -3.34 -9.14 3.69
C LEU A 159 -3.75 -8.02 4.66
N LEU A 160 -4.68 -7.14 4.31
CA LEU A 160 -5.13 -6.08 5.25
C LEU A 160 -5.83 -6.63 6.50
N GLY A 161 -6.49 -7.80 6.41
CA GLY A 161 -7.06 -8.47 7.59
C GLY A 161 -6.08 -9.31 8.38
N GLU A 162 -4.90 -9.62 7.83
CA GLU A 162 -3.80 -10.28 8.56
C GLU A 162 -2.85 -9.25 9.21
N ILE A 163 -2.83 -8.02 8.68
CA ILE A 163 -1.96 -6.91 9.09
C ILE A 163 -2.60 -6.02 10.18
N ILE A 164 -3.92 -5.79 10.11
CA ILE A 164 -4.69 -4.89 11.00
C ILE A 164 -5.62 -5.71 11.87
#